data_AF-A0A059DT35-F1
#
_entry.id   AF-A0A059DT35-F1
#
_cell.length_a   1.000
_cell.length_b   1.000
_cell.length_c   1.000
_cell.angle_alpha   90.00
_cell.angle_beta   90.00
_cell.angle_gamma   90.00
#
_symmetry.space_group_name_H-M   'P 1'
#
loop_
_entity.id
_entity.type
_entity.pdbx_description
1 polymer ?
#
loop_
_entity_poly.entity_id
_entity_poly.type
_entity_poly.pdbx_seq_one_letter_code
_entity_poly.pdbx_strand_id
1 'polypeptide(L)'
;MIPGTMKTEDAFTVFQHEYDADDGLLMKFRMSDDVETERLERFLEALDALAAHYEGQTHVEKHMAYRVMSFRDTLSASAGHWKVSRPEGMSIQMTTKLIIALSHVFAG
;
A
#
# COMPACT_ATOMS: atom_id res chain seq x y z
N MET A 1 20.68 12.89 10.30
CA MET A 1 20.00 12.67 9.01
C MET A 1 19.04 11.53 9.22
N ILE A 2 17.74 11.78 9.24
CA ILE A 2 16.73 10.72 9.23
C ILE A 2 16.67 10.24 7.77
N PRO A 3 16.72 8.93 7.47
CA PRO A 3 16.61 8.41 6.11
C PRO A 3 15.37 9.00 5.43
N GLY A 4 15.51 9.37 4.16
CA GLY A 4 14.63 10.30 3.45
C GLY A 4 13.15 9.98 3.57
N THR A 5 12.43 10.81 4.33
CA THR A 5 10.96 10.79 4.36
C THR A 5 10.44 11.22 3.00
N MET A 6 9.73 10.31 2.32
CA MET A 6 9.02 10.59 1.08
C MET A 6 8.10 11.81 1.28
N LYS A 7 8.07 12.73 0.31
CA LYS A 7 7.14 13.87 0.37
C LYS A 7 5.72 13.39 0.10
N THR A 8 4.73 14.07 0.66
CA THR A 8 3.31 13.71 0.47
C THR A 8 2.88 13.70 -0.99
N GLU A 9 3.34 14.64 -1.81
CA GLU A 9 3.02 14.69 -3.26
C GLU A 9 3.56 13.45 -4.00
N ASP A 10 4.78 13.03 -3.65
CA ASP A 10 5.39 11.81 -4.20
C ASP A 10 4.61 10.56 -3.72
N ALA A 11 4.20 10.56 -2.45
CA ALA A 11 3.41 9.47 -1.86
C ALA A 11 2.04 9.32 -2.52
N PHE A 12 1.33 10.42 -2.80
CA PHE A 12 0.09 10.39 -3.56
C PHE A 12 0.31 9.84 -4.98
N THR A 13 1.42 10.22 -5.63
CA THR A 13 1.75 9.73 -6.97
C THR A 13 2.00 8.22 -6.97
N VAL A 14 2.79 7.71 -6.02
CA VAL A 14 3.05 6.28 -5.85
C VAL A 14 1.76 5.53 -5.54
N PHE A 15 0.92 6.06 -4.64
CA PHE A 15 -0.36 5.45 -4.31
C PHE A 15 -1.31 5.39 -5.51
N GLN A 16 -1.39 6.47 -6.29
CA GLN A 16 -2.20 6.51 -7.51
C GLN A 16 -1.74 5.47 -8.53
N HIS A 17 -0.42 5.37 -8.72
CA HIS A 17 0.18 4.40 -9.62
C HIS A 17 -0.21 2.98 -9.22
N GLU A 18 -0.03 2.59 -7.96
CA GLU A 18 -0.41 1.25 -7.48
C GLU A 18 -1.91 0.94 -7.65
N TYR A 19 -2.76 1.97 -7.63
CA TYR A 19 -4.20 1.79 -7.74
C TYR A 19 -4.67 1.62 -9.19
N ASP A 20 -4.08 2.37 -10.12
CA ASP A 20 -4.46 2.34 -11.54
C ASP A 20 -3.70 1.29 -12.35
N ALA A 21 -2.56 0.81 -11.85
CA ALA A 21 -1.70 -0.10 -12.58
C ALA A 21 -2.35 -1.48 -12.77
N ASP A 22 -2.28 -1.98 -14.01
CA ASP A 22 -2.73 -3.33 -14.40
C ASP A 22 -1.99 -4.44 -13.63
N ASP A 23 -0.78 -4.15 -13.14
CA ASP A 23 0.07 -5.01 -12.31
C ASP A 23 0.17 -4.54 -10.84
N GLY A 24 -0.61 -3.52 -10.48
CA GLY A 24 -0.69 -2.98 -9.13
C GLY A 24 -1.45 -3.90 -8.17
N LEU A 25 -1.52 -3.49 -6.91
CA LEU A 25 -2.15 -4.26 -5.84
C LEU A 25 -3.64 -4.58 -6.07
N LEU A 26 -4.30 -3.85 -6.98
CA LEU A 26 -5.70 -4.06 -7.34
C LEU A 26 -5.91 -5.19 -8.38
N MET A 27 -4.98 -5.39 -9.33
CA MET A 27 -5.26 -6.13 -10.57
C MET A 27 -4.55 -7.47 -10.78
N LYS A 28 -3.30 -7.68 -10.30
CA LYS A 28 -2.60 -8.98 -10.12
C LYS A 28 -1.08 -8.81 -10.30
N PHE A 29 -0.37 -9.61 -9.52
CA PHE A 29 1.09 -9.69 -9.39
C PHE A 29 1.75 -10.45 -10.54
N ARG A 30 2.63 -9.80 -11.29
CA ARG A 30 3.40 -10.42 -12.39
C ARG A 30 4.75 -9.73 -12.63
N MET A 31 5.63 -9.63 -11.64
CA MET A 31 7.05 -9.35 -11.91
C MET A 31 7.97 -10.17 -10.99
N SER A 32 9.25 -10.25 -11.37
CA SER A 32 10.30 -10.99 -10.66
C SER A 32 10.46 -10.57 -9.20
N ASP A 33 10.78 -11.53 -8.31
CA ASP A 33 10.82 -11.38 -6.83
C ASP A 33 11.53 -10.10 -6.31
N ASP A 34 12.70 -9.74 -6.83
CA ASP A 34 13.49 -8.61 -6.31
C ASP A 34 12.86 -7.25 -6.65
N VAL A 35 12.34 -7.10 -7.87
CA VAL A 35 11.70 -5.86 -8.36
C VAL A 35 10.36 -5.64 -7.65
N GLU A 36 9.64 -6.72 -7.37
CA GLU A 36 8.41 -6.67 -6.58
C GLU A 36 8.68 -6.23 -5.13
N THR A 37 9.75 -6.73 -4.51
CA THR A 37 10.08 -6.37 -3.13
C THR A 37 10.39 -4.88 -2.99
N GLU A 38 11.25 -4.32 -3.86
CA GLU A 38 11.57 -2.89 -3.85
C GLU A 38 10.33 -2.01 -4.13
N ARG A 39 9.46 -2.43 -5.06
CA ARG A 39 8.19 -1.74 -5.33
C ARG A 39 7.31 -1.69 -4.10
N LEU A 40 7.14 -2.82 -3.41
CA LEU A 40 6.29 -2.93 -2.22
C LEU A 40 6.86 -2.18 -1.01
N GLU A 41 8.19 -2.15 -0.85
CA GLU A 41 8.84 -1.33 0.17
C GLU A 41 8.63 0.16 -0.09
N ARG A 42 8.77 0.60 -1.34
CA ARG A 42 8.47 1.98 -1.72
C ARG A 42 7.00 2.34 -1.51
N PHE A 43 6.09 1.39 -1.74
CA PHE A 43 4.68 1.61 -1.46
C PHE A 43 4.40 1.72 0.05
N LEU A 44 5.08 0.93 0.89
CA LEU A 44 5.00 1.10 2.36
C LEU A 44 5.45 2.49 2.80
N GLU A 45 6.57 3.00 2.27
CA GLU A 45 7.04 4.36 2.57
C GLU A 45 6.01 5.42 2.17
N ALA A 46 5.32 5.23 1.04
CA ALA A 46 4.23 6.12 0.62
C ALA A 46 3.08 6.08 1.62
N LEU A 47 2.66 4.90 2.08
CA LEU A 47 1.59 4.76 3.08
C LEU A 47 1.95 5.43 4.42
N ASP A 48 3.20 5.31 4.87
CA ASP A 48 3.67 5.97 6.08
C ASP A 48 3.66 7.51 5.92
N ALA A 49 4.07 8.02 4.76
CA ALA A 49 4.01 9.45 4.45
C ALA A 49 2.57 9.98 4.37
N LEU A 50 1.62 9.16 3.87
CA LEU A 50 0.20 9.49 3.88
C LEU A 50 -0.39 9.47 5.29
N ALA A 51 -0.01 8.49 6.12
CA ALA A 51 -0.44 8.44 7.53
C ALA A 51 0.02 9.70 8.29
N ALA A 52 1.29 10.09 8.13
CA ALA A 52 1.81 11.33 8.70
C ALA A 52 1.13 12.58 8.15
N HIS A 53 0.72 12.57 6.88
CA HIS A 53 -0.03 13.67 6.28
C HIS A 53 -1.40 13.84 6.93
N TYR A 54 -2.16 12.75 7.09
CA TYR A 54 -3.53 12.79 7.62
C TYR A 54 -3.61 12.86 9.14
N GLU A 55 -2.49 12.73 9.86
CA GLU A 55 -2.45 12.85 11.32
C GLU A 55 -3.05 14.18 11.79
N GLY A 56 -4.05 14.11 12.68
CA GLY A 56 -4.75 15.28 13.22
C GLY A 56 -5.64 16.02 12.22
N GLN A 57 -5.81 15.53 10.99
CA GLN A 57 -6.76 16.11 10.03
C GLN A 57 -8.18 15.64 10.32
N THR A 58 -9.15 16.57 10.29
CA THR A 58 -10.57 16.25 10.49
C THR A 58 -11.32 15.99 9.18
N HIS A 59 -10.64 16.11 8.04
CA HIS A 59 -11.22 15.90 6.72
C HIS A 59 -10.32 14.99 5.91
N VAL A 60 -10.93 14.02 5.22
CA VAL A 60 -10.28 13.12 4.29
C VAL A 60 -11.04 13.17 2.98
N GLU A 61 -10.32 13.27 1.88
CA GLU A 61 -10.92 13.26 0.55
C GLU A 61 -11.59 11.91 0.31
N LYS A 62 -12.88 11.93 -0.06
CA LYS A 62 -13.69 10.72 -0.27
C LYS A 62 -13.03 9.68 -1.20
N HIS A 63 -12.36 10.16 -2.25
CA HIS A 63 -11.70 9.27 -3.21
C HIS A 63 -10.49 8.56 -2.56
N MET A 64 -9.74 9.24 -1.70
CA MET A 64 -8.60 8.67 -0.99
C MET A 64 -9.07 7.62 0.02
N ALA A 65 -10.09 7.96 0.81
CA ALA A 65 -10.71 7.01 1.75
C ALA A 65 -11.20 5.73 1.05
N TYR A 66 -11.90 5.89 -0.08
CA TYR A 66 -12.39 4.74 -0.84
C TYR A 66 -11.26 3.83 -1.33
N ARG A 67 -10.18 4.41 -1.87
CA ARG A 67 -9.06 3.64 -2.45
C ARG A 67 -8.26 2.89 -1.40
N VAL A 68 -7.95 3.54 -0.27
CA VAL A 68 -7.25 2.91 0.85
C VAL A 68 -8.04 1.71 1.39
N MET A 69 -9.36 1.89 1.58
CA MET A 69 -10.24 0.81 2.02
C MET A 69 -10.32 -0.33 1.00
N SER A 70 -10.42 0.01 -0.29
CA SER A 70 -10.43 -0.98 -1.38
C SER A 70 -9.18 -1.86 -1.38
N PHE A 71 -7.99 -1.27 -1.22
CA PHE A 71 -6.75 -2.04 -1.09
C PHE A 71 -6.72 -2.93 0.13
N ARG A 72 -7.08 -2.37 1.30
CA ARG A 72 -7.08 -3.11 2.56
C ARG A 72 -7.98 -4.33 2.49
N ASP A 73 -9.19 -4.17 1.98
CA ASP A 73 -10.18 -5.23 1.91
C ASP A 73 -9.79 -6.28 0.85
N THR A 74 -9.29 -5.84 -0.31
CA THR A 74 -8.75 -6.74 -1.35
C THR A 74 -7.58 -7.57 -0.83
N LEU A 75 -6.61 -6.95 -0.15
CA LEU A 75 -5.47 -7.64 0.45
C LEU A 75 -5.90 -8.61 1.54
N SER A 76 -6.83 -8.20 2.41
CA SER A 76 -7.35 -9.04 3.49
C SER A 76 -8.10 -10.26 2.96
N ALA A 77 -8.96 -10.06 1.95
CA ALA A 77 -9.67 -11.15 1.28
C ALA A 77 -8.68 -12.11 0.59
N SER A 78 -7.72 -11.56 -0.15
CA SER A 78 -6.74 -12.35 -0.90
C SER A 78 -5.83 -13.16 0.04
N ALA A 79 -5.37 -12.59 1.15
CA ALA A 79 -4.53 -13.28 2.14
C ALA A 79 -5.17 -14.56 2.69
N GLY A 80 -6.50 -14.58 2.86
CA GLY A 80 -7.25 -15.77 3.28
C GLY A 80 -7.27 -16.90 2.24
N HIS A 81 -7.05 -16.59 0.96
CA HIS A 81 -7.15 -17.52 -0.16
C HIS A 81 -5.80 -18.00 -0.71
N TRP A 82 -4.66 -17.46 -0.26
CA TRP A 82 -3.31 -17.80 -0.78
C TRP A 82 -2.76 -19.18 -0.40
N LYS A 83 -3.61 -20.16 -0.09
CA LYS A 83 -3.18 -21.53 0.18
C LYS A 83 -2.63 -22.28 -1.05
N VAL A 84 -2.87 -21.76 -2.26
CA VAL A 84 -2.62 -22.49 -3.53
C VAL A 84 -1.63 -21.78 -4.46
N SER A 85 -1.60 -20.45 -4.48
CA SER A 85 -0.61 -19.66 -5.24
C SER A 85 -0.41 -18.31 -4.57
N ARG A 86 0.74 -18.13 -3.92
CA ARG A 86 1.15 -16.83 -3.41
C ARG A 86 1.85 -16.05 -4.54
N PRO A 87 1.52 -14.77 -4.72
CA PRO A 87 2.30 -13.89 -5.57
C PRO A 87 3.77 -13.81 -5.20
N GLU A 88 4.65 -13.83 -6.21
CA GLU A 88 6.08 -13.52 -6.06
C GLU A 88 6.28 -12.17 -5.35
N GLY A 89 7.30 -12.06 -4.50
CA GLY A 89 7.55 -10.90 -3.62
C GLY A 89 6.60 -10.70 -2.41
N MET A 90 5.37 -11.22 -2.44
CA MET A 90 4.38 -10.96 -1.39
C MET A 90 4.39 -12.00 -0.27
N SER A 91 5.44 -11.96 0.56
CA SER A 91 5.55 -12.77 1.77
C SER A 91 4.42 -12.46 2.79
N ILE A 92 4.15 -13.39 3.72
CA ILE A 92 3.21 -13.15 4.84
C ILE A 92 3.57 -11.84 5.55
N GLN A 93 4.87 -11.64 5.79
CA GLN A 93 5.36 -10.45 6.48
C GLN A 93 5.05 -9.17 5.70
N MET A 94 5.29 -9.15 4.38
CA MET A 94 5.01 -7.99 3.53
C MET A 94 3.51 -7.68 3.50
N THR A 95 2.67 -8.71 3.35
CA THR A 95 1.21 -8.54 3.39
C THR A 95 0.72 -8.00 4.73
N THR A 96 1.23 -8.53 5.84
CA THR A 96 0.88 -8.03 7.17
C THR A 96 1.30 -6.56 7.32
N LYS A 97 2.51 -6.19 6.87
CA LYS A 97 2.96 -4.79 6.87
C LYS A 97 2.02 -3.88 6.07
N LEU A 98 1.64 -4.29 4.86
CA LEU A 98 0.75 -3.50 4.00
C LEU A 98 -0.65 -3.33 4.60
N ILE A 99 -1.24 -4.39 5.16
CA ILE A 99 -2.55 -4.31 5.82
C ILE A 99 -2.51 -3.36 7.02
N ILE A 100 -1.44 -3.42 7.82
CA ILE A 100 -1.25 -2.52 8.96
C ILE A 100 -1.09 -1.07 8.48
N ALA A 101 -0.20 -0.83 7.51
CA ALA A 101 0.07 0.50 6.97
C ALA A 101 -1.21 1.13 6.38
N LEU A 102 -1.97 0.40 5.56
CA LEU A 102 -3.26 0.83 5.01
C LEU A 102 -4.29 1.15 6.10
N SER A 103 -4.32 0.34 7.17
CA SER A 103 -5.24 0.58 8.30
C SER A 103 -4.85 1.81 9.14
N HIS A 104 -3.59 2.23 9.07
CA HIS A 104 -3.07 3.37 9.83
C HIS A 104 -3.14 4.71 9.08
N VAL A 105 -3.39 4.73 7.76
CA VAL A 105 -3.41 5.98 6.96
C VAL A 105 -4.34 7.05 7.54
N PHE A 106 -5.47 6.66 8.15
CA PHE A 106 -6.43 7.59 8.76
C PHE A 106 -6.67 7.32 10.26
N ALA A 107 -5.75 6.64 10.94
CA ALA A 107 -5.93 6.26 12.34
C ALA A 107 -5.53 7.38 13.34
N GLY A 108 -4.98 8.49 12.84
CA GLY A 108 -4.53 9.65 13.61
C GLY A 108 -5.61 10.70 13.90
#